data_AF-A0A955B2R8-F1
#
_entry.id   AF-A0A955B2R8-F1
#
_cell.length_a   1.000
_cell.length_b   1.000
_cell.length_c   1.000
_cell.angle_alpha   90.00
_cell.angle_beta   90.00
_cell.angle_gamma   90.00
#
_symmetry.space_group_name_H-M   'P 1'
#
loop_
_entity.id
_entity.type
_entity.pdbx_description
1 polymer ?
#
loop_
_entity_poly.entity_id
_entity_poly.type
_entity_poly.pdbx_seq_one_letter_code
_entity_poly.pdbx_strand_id
1 'polypeptide(L)'
;MCARMLVLVSAVLVCMTVDAQDHSPIACGGVYPHHLQGVCVNGDNIYWSFTTTLVKTDNTGKVLLQVPVANHHGDLCYANDRIYVAVNLGKFNDPNGNADSWVYVYNAETLKEVARHETQEVFHGAGGIGFREEHFFVVGGLPDAVDDNYVYEYDGAFKFIRKHVIKSGHTHLGIQTATFAHGSWWFGCYGDPKILLVTNAEFQMQGRYKFDCSLGIEALSEGRLLVASGRCEGGKHCTGHVQAMIPDAKRGLMPVETTRDNPQ
;
A
#
# COMPACT_ATOMS: atom_id res chain seq x y z
N MET A 1 23.01 1.70 -68.01
CA MET A 1 23.45 2.28 -66.72
C MET A 1 22.22 2.76 -65.97
N CYS A 2 22.16 2.45 -64.68
CA CYS A 2 20.98 2.39 -63.81
C CYS A 2 20.09 3.64 -63.72
N ALA A 3 18.77 3.44 -63.76
CA ALA A 3 17.79 4.37 -63.22
C ALA A 3 17.70 4.19 -61.70
N ARG A 4 17.99 5.24 -60.93
CA ARG A 4 17.78 5.27 -59.48
C ARG A 4 16.37 5.78 -59.18
N MET A 5 15.54 4.90 -58.65
CA MET A 5 14.23 5.21 -58.09
C MET A 5 14.43 5.82 -56.70
N LEU A 6 14.03 7.08 -56.52
CA LEU A 6 14.06 7.76 -55.23
C LEU A 6 12.72 7.50 -54.52
N VAL A 7 12.74 6.71 -53.46
CA VAL A 7 11.57 6.51 -52.58
C VAL A 7 11.64 7.56 -51.48
N LEU A 8 10.74 8.55 -51.51
CA LEU A 8 10.50 9.42 -50.36
C LEU A 8 9.69 8.66 -49.32
N VAL A 9 10.30 8.35 -48.19
CA VAL A 9 9.60 7.86 -47.00
C VAL A 9 9.26 9.08 -46.15
N SER A 10 8.00 9.52 -46.21
CA SER A 10 7.48 10.53 -45.29
C SER A 10 7.31 9.90 -43.91
N ALA A 11 8.19 10.26 -42.96
CA ALA A 11 8.01 9.90 -41.56
C ALA A 11 6.85 10.70 -40.97
N VAL A 12 5.70 10.06 -40.79
CA VAL A 12 4.59 10.61 -40.01
C VAL A 12 4.98 10.50 -38.54
N LEU A 13 5.39 11.61 -37.94
CA LEU A 13 5.59 11.72 -36.51
C LEU A 13 4.21 11.78 -35.86
N VAL A 14 3.70 10.63 -35.41
CA VAL A 14 2.51 10.58 -34.54
C VAL A 14 2.96 11.08 -33.17
N CYS A 15 2.74 12.38 -32.92
CA CYS A 15 2.85 12.95 -31.59
C CYS A 15 1.66 12.42 -30.78
N MET A 16 1.86 11.33 -30.03
CA MET A 16 0.88 10.92 -29.04
C MET A 16 0.92 11.94 -27.92
N THR A 17 -0.14 12.75 -27.84
CA THR A 17 -0.40 13.60 -26.67
C THR A 17 -0.58 12.69 -25.47
N VAL A 18 0.33 12.78 -24.51
CA VAL A 18 0.21 12.14 -23.20
C VAL A 18 -1.05 12.69 -22.54
N ASP A 19 -1.96 11.79 -22.17
CA ASP A 19 -3.17 12.11 -21.42
C ASP A 19 -2.83 12.93 -20.17
N ALA A 20 -3.48 14.07 -20.01
CA ALA A 20 -3.54 14.77 -18.74
C ALA A 20 -4.33 13.88 -17.77
N GLN A 21 -3.64 13.02 -17.02
CA GLN A 21 -4.28 12.24 -15.97
C GLN A 21 -4.81 13.21 -14.91
N ASP A 22 -6.14 13.22 -14.72
CA ASP A 22 -6.75 13.89 -13.59
C ASP A 22 -6.22 13.27 -12.29
N HIS A 23 -5.45 14.04 -11.53
CA HIS A 23 -4.88 13.63 -10.24
C HIS A 23 -5.82 13.89 -9.06
N SER A 24 -7.11 14.13 -9.34
CA SER A 24 -8.13 14.25 -8.31
C SER A 24 -8.20 13.01 -7.42
N PRO A 25 -8.51 13.16 -6.13
CA PRO A 25 -8.70 12.03 -5.23
C PRO A 25 -9.78 11.06 -5.75
N ILE A 26 -9.50 9.77 -5.72
CA ILE A 26 -10.43 8.72 -6.13
C ILE A 26 -11.10 8.16 -4.87
N ALA A 27 -12.42 8.18 -4.80
CA ALA A 27 -13.17 7.57 -3.71
C ALA A 27 -13.46 6.09 -4.00
N CYS A 28 -13.28 5.22 -3.01
CA CYS A 28 -13.83 3.87 -3.07
C CYS A 28 -15.35 3.95 -3.01
N GLY A 29 -16.04 3.53 -4.07
CA GLY A 29 -17.50 3.57 -4.11
C GLY A 29 -18.12 2.74 -3.00
N GLY A 30 -19.10 3.30 -2.27
CA GLY A 30 -19.82 2.61 -1.20
C GLY A 30 -19.43 3.05 0.20
N VAL A 31 -20.02 2.38 1.19
CA VAL A 31 -19.76 2.58 2.63
C VAL A 31 -19.62 1.21 3.29
N TYR A 32 -18.68 1.10 4.22
CA TYR A 32 -18.27 -0.17 4.81
C TYR A 32 -18.42 -0.16 6.33
N PRO A 33 -18.69 -1.31 6.98
CA PRO A 33 -18.95 -1.37 8.41
C PRO A 33 -17.78 -0.91 9.30
N HIS A 34 -16.55 -1.07 8.81
CA HIS A 34 -15.33 -0.80 9.57
C HIS A 34 -14.30 -0.07 8.70
N HIS A 35 -13.29 0.52 9.33
CA HIS A 35 -12.39 1.45 8.66
C HIS A 35 -11.49 0.77 7.61
N LEU A 36 -10.99 1.60 6.69
CA LEU A 36 -9.95 1.23 5.74
C LEU A 36 -8.66 0.87 6.50
N GLN A 37 -7.88 -0.05 5.97
CA GLN A 37 -6.65 -0.57 6.57
C GLN A 37 -5.47 -0.51 5.59
N GLY A 38 -5.76 -0.65 4.29
CA GLY A 38 -4.74 -0.59 3.25
C GLY A 38 -5.31 -0.45 1.84
N VAL A 39 -4.43 -0.12 0.90
CA VAL A 39 -4.72 -0.17 -0.54
C VAL A 39 -3.53 -0.71 -1.32
N CYS A 40 -3.78 -1.41 -2.42
CA CYS A 40 -2.78 -1.72 -3.44
C CYS A 40 -3.39 -1.61 -4.84
N VAL A 41 -2.54 -1.64 -5.87
CA VAL A 41 -2.98 -1.55 -7.28
C VAL A 41 -2.30 -2.59 -8.16
N ASN A 42 -2.95 -2.96 -9.27
CA ASN A 42 -2.35 -3.78 -10.32
C ASN A 42 -2.28 -3.09 -11.69
N GLY A 43 -2.44 -1.76 -11.73
CA GLY A 43 -2.49 -0.94 -12.95
C GLY A 43 -3.91 -0.71 -13.49
N ASP A 44 -4.77 -1.73 -13.44
CA ASP A 44 -6.15 -1.65 -13.94
C ASP A 44 -7.18 -1.45 -12.82
N ASN A 45 -6.84 -1.86 -11.61
CA ASN A 45 -7.74 -1.88 -10.46
C ASN A 45 -7.08 -1.37 -9.20
N ILE A 46 -7.92 -0.87 -8.29
CA ILE A 46 -7.56 -0.55 -6.92
C ILE A 46 -8.20 -1.59 -6.01
N TYR A 47 -7.41 -2.12 -5.10
CA TYR A 47 -7.85 -3.06 -4.07
C TYR A 47 -7.83 -2.37 -2.72
N TRP A 48 -8.92 -2.51 -1.97
CA TRP A 48 -9.15 -1.83 -0.71
C TRP A 48 -9.40 -2.86 0.37
N SER A 49 -8.53 -2.90 1.38
CA SER A 49 -8.73 -3.72 2.56
C SER A 49 -9.39 -2.89 3.63
N PHE A 50 -10.67 -3.14 3.86
CA PHE A 50 -11.35 -2.69 5.08
C PHE A 50 -11.31 -3.83 6.09
N THR A 51 -11.38 -3.49 7.38
CA THR A 51 -11.25 -4.44 8.48
C THR A 51 -12.08 -5.72 8.35
N THR A 52 -13.23 -5.67 7.66
CA THR A 52 -14.12 -6.84 7.41
C THR A 52 -14.58 -6.96 5.95
N THR A 53 -13.99 -6.21 5.02
CA THR A 53 -14.41 -6.26 3.60
C THR A 53 -13.23 -6.02 2.67
N LEU A 54 -13.03 -6.92 1.72
CA LEU A 54 -12.08 -6.72 0.63
C LEU A 54 -12.84 -6.25 -0.60
N VAL A 55 -12.40 -5.15 -1.19
CA VAL A 55 -13.08 -4.49 -2.32
C VAL A 55 -12.11 -4.35 -3.49
N LYS A 56 -12.63 -4.53 -4.69
CA LYS A 56 -11.96 -4.22 -5.95
C LYS A 56 -12.76 -3.16 -6.69
N THR A 57 -12.11 -2.07 -7.07
CA THR A 57 -12.67 -1.03 -7.92
C THR A 57 -11.89 -0.91 -9.22
N ASP A 58 -12.49 -0.29 -10.23
CA ASP A 58 -11.71 0.27 -11.34
C ASP A 58 -10.92 1.52 -10.90
N ASN A 59 -10.16 2.10 -11.82
CA ASN A 59 -9.34 3.30 -11.59
C ASN A 59 -10.15 4.59 -11.40
N THR A 60 -11.49 4.54 -11.50
CA THR A 60 -12.38 5.66 -11.17
C THR A 60 -13.03 5.49 -9.78
N GLY A 61 -12.75 4.38 -9.09
CA GLY A 61 -13.31 4.07 -7.79
C GLY A 61 -14.65 3.35 -7.83
N LYS A 62 -15.15 2.99 -9.02
CA LYS A 62 -16.39 2.20 -9.15
C LYS A 62 -16.14 0.76 -8.72
N VAL A 63 -16.95 0.27 -7.78
CA VAL A 63 -16.88 -1.11 -7.29
C VAL A 63 -17.17 -2.10 -8.41
N LEU A 64 -16.24 -3.04 -8.60
CA LEU A 64 -16.37 -4.17 -9.51
C LEU A 64 -16.74 -5.44 -8.75
N LEU A 65 -16.08 -5.68 -7.61
CA LEU A 65 -16.30 -6.83 -6.74
C LEU A 65 -16.06 -6.44 -5.28
N GLN A 66 -16.73 -7.13 -4.37
CA GLN A 66 -16.43 -7.09 -2.94
C GLN A 66 -16.81 -8.40 -2.28
N VAL A 67 -16.07 -8.77 -1.23
CA VAL A 67 -16.33 -9.98 -0.45
C VAL A 67 -16.18 -9.70 1.05
N PRO A 68 -16.98 -10.35 1.92
CA PRO A 68 -16.70 -10.35 3.34
C PRO A 68 -15.40 -11.12 3.60
N VAL A 69 -14.63 -10.66 4.59
CA VAL A 69 -13.38 -11.29 5.01
C VAL A 69 -13.35 -11.47 6.53
N ALA A 70 -12.33 -12.16 7.04
CA ALA A 70 -12.09 -12.22 8.46
C ALA A 70 -11.95 -10.81 9.05
N ASN A 71 -12.26 -10.68 10.35
CA ASN A 71 -12.04 -9.42 11.04
C ASN A 71 -10.52 -9.15 11.16
N HIS A 72 -10.14 -7.88 11.30
CA HIS A 72 -8.73 -7.44 11.37
C HIS A 72 -7.89 -7.74 10.11
N HIS A 73 -8.51 -7.62 8.94
CA HIS A 73 -7.77 -7.51 7.68
C HIS A 73 -6.99 -6.20 7.66
N GLY A 74 -5.66 -6.30 7.64
CA GLY A 74 -4.72 -5.18 7.63
C GLY A 74 -4.44 -4.67 6.22
N ASP A 75 -3.25 -4.09 6.03
CA ASP A 75 -2.77 -3.65 4.73
C ASP A 75 -2.47 -4.83 3.79
N LEU A 76 -2.44 -4.54 2.48
CA LEU A 76 -2.36 -5.52 1.41
C LEU A 76 -1.37 -5.09 0.33
N CYS A 77 -0.81 -6.07 -0.37
CA CYS A 77 -0.03 -5.85 -1.58
C CYS A 77 -0.51 -6.75 -2.74
N TYR A 78 -0.26 -6.30 -3.96
CA TYR A 78 -0.48 -7.10 -5.17
C TYR A 78 0.85 -7.69 -5.66
N ALA A 79 0.86 -9.00 -5.92
CA ALA A 79 1.97 -9.68 -6.56
C ALA A 79 1.46 -10.93 -7.28
N ASN A 80 2.06 -11.31 -8.41
CA ASN A 80 1.79 -12.59 -9.08
C ASN A 80 0.29 -12.88 -9.28
N ASP A 81 -0.48 -11.89 -9.76
CA ASP A 81 -1.93 -11.97 -9.98
C ASP A 81 -2.77 -12.29 -8.74
N ARG A 82 -2.23 -11.98 -7.56
CA ARG A 82 -2.82 -12.25 -6.27
C ARG A 82 -2.74 -11.02 -5.37
N ILE A 83 -3.67 -10.98 -4.42
CA ILE A 83 -3.69 -10.03 -3.34
C ILE A 83 -3.27 -10.75 -2.07
N TYR A 84 -2.28 -10.22 -1.39
CA TYR A 84 -1.77 -10.72 -0.12
C TYR A 84 -2.15 -9.72 0.96
N VAL A 85 -2.84 -10.16 2.00
CA VAL A 85 -3.33 -9.30 3.07
C VAL A 85 -2.71 -9.75 4.39
N ALA A 86 -2.10 -8.83 5.13
CA ALA A 86 -1.69 -9.08 6.51
C ALA A 86 -2.92 -9.18 7.41
N VAL A 87 -3.02 -10.22 8.22
CA VAL A 87 -4.18 -10.47 9.09
C VAL A 87 -3.70 -10.83 10.48
N ASN A 88 -4.31 -10.24 11.51
CA ASN A 88 -4.10 -10.66 12.89
C ASN A 88 -5.42 -11.09 13.53
N LEU A 89 -5.54 -12.36 13.93
CA LEU A 89 -6.74 -12.90 14.58
C LEU A 89 -6.64 -12.90 16.11
N GLY A 90 -5.48 -12.54 16.65
CA GLY A 90 -5.19 -12.47 18.09
C GLY A 90 -5.25 -11.04 18.63
N LYS A 91 -4.60 -10.80 19.76
CA LYS A 91 -4.49 -9.48 20.37
C LYS A 91 -3.37 -8.67 19.72
N PHE A 92 -3.77 -7.73 18.89
CA PHE A 92 -2.84 -6.78 18.28
C PHE A 92 -2.11 -5.96 19.35
N ASN A 93 -0.81 -5.76 19.16
CA ASN A 93 0.08 -4.98 20.03
C ASN A 93 0.22 -5.46 21.47
N ASP A 94 -0.14 -6.71 21.78
CA ASP A 94 0.06 -7.28 23.12
C ASP A 94 1.56 -7.55 23.36
N PRO A 95 2.19 -6.96 24.40
CA PRO A 95 3.61 -7.17 24.69
C PRO A 95 3.96 -8.62 25.04
N ASN A 96 2.97 -9.45 25.41
CA ASN A 96 3.18 -10.87 25.67
C ASN A 96 3.11 -11.73 24.39
N GLY A 97 2.85 -11.12 23.23
CA GLY A 97 2.77 -11.80 21.94
C GLY A 97 1.56 -12.71 21.79
N ASN A 98 0.41 -12.29 22.32
CA ASN A 98 -0.86 -13.00 22.12
C ASN A 98 -1.51 -12.67 20.76
N ALA A 99 -0.71 -12.26 19.76
CA ALA A 99 -1.15 -12.11 18.39
C ALA A 99 -1.36 -13.48 17.72
N ASP A 100 -2.07 -13.47 16.61
CA ASP A 100 -2.18 -14.64 15.74
C ASP A 100 -2.06 -14.15 14.29
N SER A 101 -0.82 -14.15 13.79
CA SER A 101 -0.42 -13.41 12.60
C SER A 101 -0.40 -14.29 11.36
N TRP A 102 -1.07 -13.82 10.30
CA TRP A 102 -1.25 -14.53 9.04
C TRP A 102 -1.05 -13.62 7.83
N VAL A 103 -0.83 -14.25 6.69
CA VAL A 103 -1.06 -13.65 5.37
C VAL A 103 -2.12 -14.45 4.62
N TYR A 104 -3.20 -13.79 4.24
CA TYR A 104 -4.28 -14.37 3.46
C TYR A 104 -4.08 -14.01 1.99
N VAL A 105 -4.30 -14.98 1.11
CA VAL A 105 -4.05 -14.83 -0.32
C VAL A 105 -5.35 -14.94 -1.08
N TYR A 106 -5.62 -13.96 -1.94
CA TYR A 106 -6.81 -13.90 -2.77
C TYR A 106 -6.42 -13.87 -4.25
N ASN A 107 -7.21 -14.52 -5.09
CA ASN A 107 -7.13 -14.34 -6.53
C ASN A 107 -7.57 -12.90 -6.89
N ALA A 108 -6.73 -12.13 -7.57
CA ALA A 108 -6.97 -10.70 -7.82
C ALA A 108 -8.12 -10.42 -8.82
N GLU A 109 -8.50 -11.42 -9.61
CA GLU A 109 -9.63 -11.32 -10.54
C GLU A 109 -10.96 -11.49 -9.81
N THR A 110 -11.07 -12.51 -8.95
CA THR A 110 -12.33 -12.99 -8.37
C THR A 110 -12.53 -12.65 -6.89
N LEU A 111 -11.48 -12.19 -6.20
CA LEU A 111 -11.39 -12.03 -4.74
C LEU A 111 -11.69 -13.31 -3.95
N LYS A 112 -11.60 -14.49 -4.57
CA LYS A 112 -11.68 -15.76 -3.84
C LYS A 112 -10.39 -15.99 -3.08
N GLU A 113 -10.51 -16.31 -1.79
CA GLU A 113 -9.38 -16.75 -0.98
C GLU A 113 -8.83 -18.07 -1.56
N VAL A 114 -7.51 -18.16 -1.75
CA VAL A 114 -6.83 -19.30 -2.35
C VAL A 114 -5.76 -19.93 -1.47
N ALA A 115 -5.26 -19.20 -0.46
CA ALA A 115 -4.29 -19.72 0.50
C ALA A 115 -4.24 -18.87 1.78
N ARG A 116 -3.63 -19.44 2.82
CA ARG A 116 -3.22 -18.76 4.06
C ARG A 116 -1.82 -19.20 4.43
N HIS A 117 -1.04 -18.28 4.98
CA HIS A 117 0.30 -18.53 5.48
C HIS A 117 0.42 -18.02 6.91
N GLU A 118 0.96 -18.84 7.80
CA GLU A 118 1.30 -18.41 9.16
C GLU A 118 2.51 -17.49 9.11
N THR A 119 2.50 -16.43 9.92
CA THR A 119 3.58 -15.44 10.03
C THR A 119 3.82 -15.08 11.49
N GLN A 120 3.95 -16.12 12.33
CA GLN A 120 4.00 -15.98 13.80
C GLN A 120 5.25 -15.25 14.29
N GLU A 121 6.27 -15.09 13.45
CA GLU A 121 7.42 -14.23 13.75
C GLU A 121 7.02 -12.77 13.92
N VAL A 122 5.92 -12.33 13.31
CA VAL A 122 5.28 -11.02 13.52
C VAL A 122 4.54 -11.03 14.87
N PHE A 123 5.34 -11.13 15.93
CA PHE A 123 4.95 -11.50 17.29
C PHE A 123 3.90 -10.57 17.93
N HIS A 124 3.86 -9.30 17.54
CA HIS A 124 2.91 -8.31 18.08
C HIS A 124 1.70 -8.07 17.16
N GLY A 125 1.49 -8.91 16.14
CA GLY A 125 0.37 -8.83 15.22
C GLY A 125 0.76 -8.23 13.88
N ALA A 126 0.47 -8.94 12.80
CA ALA A 126 0.62 -8.46 11.44
C ALA A 126 -0.38 -7.32 11.15
N GLY A 127 0.16 -6.17 10.77
CA GLY A 127 -0.59 -4.96 10.43
C GLY A 127 -0.56 -4.65 8.93
N GLY A 128 0.56 -4.94 8.25
CA GLY A 128 0.70 -4.70 6.82
C GLY A 128 1.75 -5.55 6.13
N ILE A 129 1.78 -5.46 4.81
CA ILE A 129 2.65 -6.29 3.96
C ILE A 129 3.08 -5.53 2.71
N GLY A 130 4.37 -5.59 2.39
CA GLY A 130 4.94 -5.15 1.12
C GLY A 130 5.54 -6.32 0.34
N PHE A 131 5.73 -6.12 -0.96
CA PHE A 131 6.38 -7.09 -1.85
C PHE A 131 7.53 -6.43 -2.61
N ARG A 132 8.67 -7.11 -2.71
CA ARG A 132 9.82 -6.66 -3.49
C ARG A 132 10.68 -7.87 -3.86
N GLU A 133 11.11 -7.95 -5.11
CA GLU A 133 12.11 -8.93 -5.56
C GLU A 133 11.77 -10.36 -5.12
N GLU A 134 10.53 -10.80 -5.38
CA GLU A 134 10.01 -12.14 -5.01
C GLU A 134 9.88 -12.42 -3.51
N HIS A 135 10.18 -11.45 -2.65
CA HIS A 135 10.09 -11.55 -1.20
C HIS A 135 8.92 -10.74 -0.65
N PHE A 136 8.38 -11.21 0.47
CA PHE A 136 7.31 -10.55 1.22
C PHE A 136 7.87 -9.96 2.51
N PHE A 137 7.38 -8.78 2.87
CA PHE A 137 7.86 -8.00 4.01
C PHE A 137 6.67 -7.64 4.88
N VAL A 138 6.48 -8.38 5.96
CA VAL A 138 5.34 -8.20 6.89
C VAL A 138 5.78 -7.28 8.02
N VAL A 139 4.89 -6.37 8.41
CA VAL A 139 5.10 -5.35 9.44
C VAL A 139 3.91 -5.33 10.40
N GLY A 140 4.03 -4.66 11.55
CA GLY A 140 2.92 -4.63 12.50
C GLY A 140 3.22 -3.98 13.83
N GLY A 141 2.60 -4.53 14.88
CA GLY A 141 2.51 -3.95 16.21
C GLY A 141 3.85 -3.58 16.85
N LEU A 142 3.85 -2.43 17.52
CA LEU A 142 4.92 -1.95 18.39
C LEU A 142 4.38 -1.57 19.79
N PRO A 143 4.57 -2.42 20.82
CA PRO A 143 4.20 -2.11 22.19
C PRO A 143 4.97 -0.89 22.74
N ASP A 144 4.38 -0.18 23.71
CA ASP A 144 4.89 1.11 24.21
C ASP A 144 6.33 1.05 24.77
N ALA A 145 6.77 -0.11 25.24
CA ALA A 145 8.12 -0.31 25.79
C ALA A 145 9.20 -0.58 24.72
N VAL A 146 8.85 -0.59 23.44
CA VAL A 146 9.76 -0.95 22.34
C VAL A 146 10.05 0.26 21.46
N ASP A 147 11.33 0.59 21.31
CA ASP A 147 11.75 1.77 20.56
C ASP A 147 11.85 1.54 19.04
N ASP A 148 12.18 0.34 18.59
CA ASP A 148 12.47 0.09 17.17
C ASP A 148 11.34 -0.68 16.48
N ASN A 149 11.02 -0.26 15.25
CA ASN A 149 10.10 -1.01 14.40
C ASN A 149 10.81 -2.20 13.73
N TYR A 150 10.02 -3.21 13.35
CA TYR A 150 10.53 -4.43 12.73
C TYR A 150 9.86 -4.71 11.39
N VAL A 151 10.63 -5.29 10.48
CA VAL A 151 10.14 -5.86 9.22
C VAL A 151 10.54 -7.32 9.19
N TYR A 152 9.59 -8.19 8.87
CA TYR A 152 9.79 -9.64 8.82
C TYR A 152 9.79 -10.08 7.37
N GLU A 153 10.92 -10.58 6.89
CA GLU A 153 11.12 -10.97 5.50
C GLU A 153 10.85 -12.45 5.32
N TYR A 154 10.09 -12.77 4.28
CA TYR A 154 9.72 -14.12 3.87
C TYR A 154 10.02 -14.33 2.38
N ASP A 155 10.35 -15.56 1.99
CA ASP A 155 10.46 -15.93 0.58
C ASP A 155 9.07 -16.03 -0.10
N GLY A 156 9.05 -16.29 -1.41
CA GLY A 156 7.81 -16.45 -2.18
C GLY A 156 6.93 -17.64 -1.76
N ALA A 157 7.43 -18.54 -0.91
CA ALA A 157 6.69 -19.65 -0.31
C ALA A 157 6.28 -19.36 1.15
N PHE A 158 6.45 -18.11 1.62
CA PHE A 158 6.24 -17.68 3.00
C PHE A 158 7.09 -18.41 4.04
N LYS A 159 8.31 -18.83 3.68
CA LYS A 159 9.31 -19.25 4.67
C LYS A 159 10.00 -18.03 5.24
N PHE A 160 10.04 -17.93 6.55
CA PHE A 160 10.73 -16.84 7.24
C PHE A 160 12.22 -16.85 6.90
N ILE A 161 12.74 -15.70 6.50
CA ILE A 161 14.16 -15.47 6.19
C ILE A 161 14.83 -14.79 7.38
N ARG A 162 14.34 -13.59 7.75
CA ARG A 162 14.93 -12.79 8.83
C ARG A 162 14.03 -11.67 9.32
N LYS A 163 14.33 -11.19 10.53
CA LYS A 163 13.79 -9.96 11.10
C LYS A 163 14.79 -8.82 10.89
N HIS A 164 14.32 -7.73 10.32
CA HIS A 164 15.02 -6.46 10.18
C HIS A 164 14.62 -5.51 11.29
N VAL A 165 15.56 -4.64 11.67
CA VAL A 165 15.33 -3.61 12.69
C VAL A 165 15.46 -2.25 12.04
N ILE A 166 14.39 -1.45 12.11
CA ILE A 166 14.40 -0.05 11.72
C ILE A 166 14.66 0.77 12.97
N LYS A 167 15.80 1.47 13.01
CA LYS A 167 16.18 2.39 14.10
C LYS A 167 15.38 3.68 14.07
N SER A 168 14.05 3.58 14.11
CA SER A 168 13.13 4.70 13.93
C SER A 168 12.89 5.49 15.21
N GLY A 169 13.10 4.88 16.39
CA GLY A 169 12.52 5.34 17.64
C GLY A 169 11.01 5.08 17.70
N HIS A 170 10.42 5.09 18.89
CA HIS A 170 9.07 4.56 19.09
C HIS A 170 8.02 5.20 18.17
N THR A 171 7.11 4.38 17.65
CA THR A 171 5.89 4.79 16.92
C THR A 171 4.70 4.08 17.55
N HIS A 172 3.73 4.84 18.05
CA HIS A 172 2.60 4.27 18.78
C HIS A 172 1.82 3.26 17.91
N LEU A 173 1.66 2.03 18.39
CA LEU A 173 1.02 0.89 17.67
C LEU A 173 1.77 0.36 16.44
N GLY A 174 2.92 0.92 16.06
CA GLY A 174 3.80 0.39 15.02
C GLY A 174 3.39 0.72 13.58
N ILE A 175 3.98 -0.02 12.64
CA ILE A 175 3.76 0.16 11.20
C ILE A 175 2.54 -0.64 10.75
N GLN A 176 1.64 0.01 10.01
CA GLN A 176 0.46 -0.62 9.43
C GLN A 176 0.55 -0.81 7.92
N THR A 177 1.34 -0.01 7.22
CA THR A 177 1.38 -0.05 5.75
C THR A 177 2.82 -0.05 5.26
N ALA A 178 3.07 -0.74 4.15
CA ALA A 178 4.42 -0.86 3.60
C ALA A 178 4.42 -0.97 2.08
N THR A 179 5.14 -0.08 1.40
CA THR A 179 5.46 -0.25 -0.03
C THR A 179 6.92 0.07 -0.29
N PHE A 180 7.52 -0.64 -1.25
CA PHE A 180 8.85 -0.30 -1.77
C PHE A 180 8.67 0.44 -3.08
N ALA A 181 9.09 1.70 -3.11
CA ALA A 181 8.94 2.56 -4.27
C ALA A 181 10.15 3.49 -4.39
N HIS A 182 10.63 3.66 -5.62
CA HIS A 182 11.66 4.65 -5.96
C HIS A 182 12.94 4.48 -5.11
N GLY A 183 13.35 3.23 -4.89
CA GLY A 183 14.56 2.88 -4.14
C GLY A 183 14.44 2.97 -2.61
N SER A 184 13.23 3.23 -2.10
CA SER A 184 12.98 3.41 -0.66
C SER A 184 11.79 2.58 -0.20
N TRP A 185 11.81 2.18 1.07
CA TRP A 185 10.62 1.72 1.75
C TRP A 185 9.88 2.91 2.37
N TRP A 186 8.56 2.87 2.25
CA TRP A 186 7.64 3.84 2.82
C TRP A 186 6.72 3.13 3.79
N PHE A 187 6.71 3.58 5.04
CA PHE A 187 5.96 2.93 6.11
C PHE A 187 5.00 3.90 6.80
N GLY A 188 3.70 3.65 6.67
CA GLY A 188 2.69 4.38 7.43
C GLY A 188 2.52 3.76 8.82
N CYS A 189 2.72 4.56 9.86
CA CYS A 189 2.58 4.14 11.24
C CYS A 189 1.24 4.59 11.81
N TYR A 190 0.60 3.71 12.57
CA TYR A 190 -0.64 4.06 13.26
C TYR A 190 -0.37 4.90 14.51
N GLY A 191 -1.42 5.15 15.29
CA GLY A 191 -1.31 5.95 16.52
C GLY A 191 -1.38 7.47 16.32
N ASP A 192 -1.06 8.22 17.38
CA ASP A 192 -1.00 9.68 17.41
C ASP A 192 0.32 10.11 18.09
N PRO A 193 1.16 10.93 17.46
CA PRO A 193 1.03 11.46 16.09
C PRO A 193 1.09 10.37 15.03
N LYS A 194 0.40 10.59 13.90
CA LYS A 194 0.57 9.81 12.67
C LYS A 194 1.95 10.07 12.08
N ILE A 195 2.69 8.99 11.81
CA ILE A 195 4.07 9.06 11.35
C ILE A 195 4.24 8.31 10.03
N LEU A 196 4.99 8.91 9.12
CA LEU A 196 5.56 8.26 7.94
C LEU A 196 7.06 8.05 8.20
N LEU A 197 7.52 6.80 8.09
CA LEU A 197 8.94 6.47 8.07
C LEU A 197 9.38 6.18 6.64
N VAL A 198 10.59 6.61 6.29
CA VAL A 198 11.23 6.32 5.02
C VAL A 198 12.60 5.71 5.29
N THR A 199 12.90 4.59 4.65
CA THR A 199 14.20 3.93 4.73
C THR A 199 14.74 3.61 3.34
N ASN A 200 16.04 3.38 3.22
CA ASN A 200 16.57 2.75 2.01
C ASN A 200 16.17 1.26 1.91
N ALA A 201 16.62 0.62 0.84
CA ALA A 201 16.45 -0.81 0.58
C ALA A 201 16.93 -1.74 1.71
N GLU A 202 17.92 -1.29 2.51
CA GLU A 202 18.51 -2.01 3.63
C GLU A 202 17.91 -1.63 5.00
N PHE A 203 16.74 -0.97 5.01
CA PHE A 203 16.02 -0.54 6.22
C PHE A 203 16.76 0.49 7.10
N GLN A 204 17.73 1.20 6.52
CA GLN A 204 18.38 2.32 7.18
C GLN A 204 17.50 3.58 7.07
N MET A 205 17.25 4.23 8.21
CA MET A 205 16.42 5.43 8.29
C MET A 205 16.92 6.56 7.39
N GLN A 206 16.02 7.09 6.57
CA GLN A 206 16.24 8.26 5.72
C GLN A 206 15.33 9.44 6.08
N GLY A 207 14.13 9.16 6.63
CA GLY A 207 13.21 10.21 7.03
C GLY A 207 12.15 9.75 8.02
N ARG A 208 11.70 10.69 8.87
CA ARG A 208 10.60 10.51 9.81
C ARG A 208 9.74 11.78 9.78
N TYR A 209 8.50 11.64 9.32
CA TYR A 209 7.62 12.77 9.05
C TYR A 209 6.31 12.63 9.81
N LYS A 210 5.75 13.75 10.26
CA LYS A 210 4.38 13.81 10.78
C LYS A 210 3.40 13.87 9.60
N PHE A 211 3.17 12.71 9.00
CA PHE A 211 2.32 12.54 7.83
C PHE A 211 1.58 11.21 7.95
N ASP A 212 0.28 11.19 7.64
CA ASP A 212 -0.53 9.98 7.75
C ASP A 212 -0.51 9.18 6.44
N CYS A 213 0.02 7.95 6.53
CA CYS A 213 -0.07 6.94 5.48
C CYS A 213 -0.56 5.60 6.06
N SER A 214 -1.12 5.63 7.27
CA SER A 214 -1.43 4.43 8.06
C SER A 214 -2.61 3.60 7.54
N LEU A 215 -3.34 4.13 6.54
CA LEU A 215 -4.49 3.48 5.90
C LEU A 215 -4.20 3.00 4.46
N GLY A 216 -2.99 3.26 3.96
CA GLY A 216 -2.49 2.73 2.69
C GLY A 216 -1.46 3.64 2.05
N ILE A 217 -0.41 3.04 1.51
CA ILE A 217 0.59 3.69 0.65
C ILE A 217 1.08 2.70 -0.38
N GLU A 218 1.04 3.07 -1.65
CA GLU A 218 1.41 2.17 -2.76
C GLU A 218 2.24 2.89 -3.81
N ALA A 219 3.14 2.17 -4.46
CA ALA A 219 3.94 2.67 -5.56
C ALA A 219 3.06 3.04 -6.77
N LEU A 220 3.37 4.17 -7.40
CA LEU A 220 2.90 4.52 -8.73
C LEU A 220 4.09 4.77 -9.66
N SER A 221 3.82 4.83 -10.97
CA SER A 221 4.81 5.20 -11.97
C SER A 221 5.28 6.66 -11.79
N GLU A 222 6.41 6.99 -12.43
CA GLU A 222 6.91 8.37 -12.55
C GLU A 222 7.25 9.05 -11.21
N GLY A 223 7.77 8.27 -10.25
CA GLY A 223 8.17 8.82 -8.95
C GLY A 223 7.00 9.12 -8.01
N ARG A 224 5.77 8.75 -8.38
CA ARG A 224 4.56 9.00 -7.59
C ARG A 224 4.28 7.86 -6.60
N LEU A 225 3.47 8.18 -5.60
CA LEU A 225 2.90 7.28 -4.62
C LEU A 225 1.39 7.49 -4.57
N LEU A 226 0.64 6.45 -4.29
CA LEU A 226 -0.77 6.51 -3.98
C LEU A 226 -0.91 6.47 -2.45
N VAL A 227 -1.53 7.47 -1.85
CA VAL A 227 -1.79 7.49 -0.40
C VAL A 227 -3.27 7.39 -0.14
N ALA A 228 -3.65 6.47 0.75
CA ALA A 228 -5.03 6.28 1.14
C ALA A 228 -5.40 7.09 2.39
N SER A 229 -6.66 7.48 2.46
CA SER A 229 -7.30 8.07 3.64
C SER A 229 -8.71 7.53 3.79
N GLY A 230 -9.26 7.62 5.00
CA GLY A 230 -10.59 7.12 5.29
C GLY A 230 -11.26 7.89 6.40
N ARG A 231 -12.59 7.81 6.46
CA ARG A 231 -13.41 8.42 7.52
C ARG A 231 -14.50 7.46 7.90
N CYS A 232 -14.89 7.46 9.18
CA CYS A 232 -16.01 6.68 9.67
C CYS A 232 -17.02 7.59 10.35
N GLU A 233 -18.25 7.59 9.86
CA GLU A 233 -19.37 8.26 10.50
C GLU A 233 -20.09 7.29 11.44
N GLY A 234 -20.32 7.71 12.70
CA GLY A 234 -20.97 6.87 13.72
C GLY A 234 -20.25 5.54 14.01
N GLY A 235 -18.97 5.43 13.61
CA GLY A 235 -18.16 4.21 13.76
C GLY A 235 -18.59 3.01 12.90
N LYS A 236 -19.55 3.18 11.99
CA LYS A 236 -20.12 2.08 11.18
C LYS A 236 -20.30 2.39 9.69
N HIS A 237 -20.11 3.64 9.28
CA HIS A 237 -20.17 4.05 7.88
C HIS A 237 -18.81 4.60 7.47
N CYS A 238 -17.94 3.69 7.06
CA CYS A 238 -16.57 4.00 6.72
C CYS A 238 -16.40 4.12 5.20
N THR A 239 -15.63 5.13 4.78
CA THR A 239 -15.28 5.40 3.38
C THR A 239 -13.77 5.36 3.21
N GLY A 240 -13.32 5.13 1.97
CA GLY A 240 -11.91 5.16 1.57
C GLY A 240 -11.71 6.11 0.39
N HIS A 241 -10.56 6.77 0.36
CA HIS A 241 -10.11 7.63 -0.74
C HIS A 241 -8.64 7.40 -0.98
N VAL A 242 -8.17 7.57 -2.22
CA VAL A 242 -6.75 7.61 -2.56
C VAL A 242 -6.40 8.89 -3.28
N GLN A 243 -5.17 9.35 -3.11
CA GLN A 243 -4.64 10.53 -3.78
C GLN A 243 -3.21 10.27 -4.24
N ALA A 244 -2.88 10.71 -5.45
CA ALA A 244 -1.51 10.70 -5.95
C ALA A 244 -0.67 11.77 -5.24
N MET A 245 0.50 11.34 -4.78
CA MET A 245 1.47 12.12 -4.02
C MET A 245 2.85 11.97 -4.65
N ILE A 246 3.75 12.92 -4.36
CA ILE A 246 5.18 12.83 -4.68
C ILE A 246 6.02 13.01 -3.41
N PRO A 247 7.21 12.39 -3.35
CA PRO A 247 8.20 12.65 -2.30
C PRO A 247 8.51 14.14 -2.13
N ASP A 248 8.54 14.60 -0.88
CA ASP A 248 9.02 15.94 -0.51
C ASP A 248 9.99 15.82 0.67
N ALA A 249 11.17 16.42 0.53
CA ALA A 249 12.25 16.28 1.52
C ALA A 249 11.93 16.89 2.90
N LYS A 250 10.93 17.79 3.00
CA LYS A 250 10.56 18.47 4.25
C LYS A 250 9.32 17.86 4.89
N ARG A 251 8.34 17.48 4.08
CA ARG A 251 7.01 17.03 4.48
C ARG A 251 6.85 15.52 4.41
N GLY A 252 7.79 14.82 3.80
CA GLY A 252 7.69 13.42 3.43
C GLY A 252 6.98 13.27 2.09
N LEU A 253 5.76 13.80 2.00
CA LEU A 253 4.93 13.75 0.79
C LEU A 253 4.18 15.06 0.55
N MET A 254 3.85 15.32 -0.72
CA MET A 254 2.93 16.38 -1.11
C MET A 254 2.03 15.94 -2.28
N PRO A 255 0.81 16.50 -2.41
CA PRO A 255 -0.07 16.19 -3.53
C PRO A 255 0.59 16.51 -4.87
N VAL A 256 0.34 15.66 -5.87
CA VAL A 256 0.60 16.02 -7.26
C VAL A 256 -0.30 17.19 -7.61
N GLU A 257 0.26 18.28 -8.14
CA GLU A 257 -0.54 19.41 -8.58
C GLU A 257 -1.45 18.97 -9.73
N THR A 258 -2.75 19.25 -9.60
CA THR A 258 -3.67 19.14 -10.72
C THR A 258 -3.39 20.31 -11.65
N THR A 259 -3.02 20.05 -12.90
CA THR A 259 -3.06 21.06 -13.95
C THR A 259 -4.52 21.45 -14.15
N ARG A 260 -4.97 22.47 -13.42
CA ARG A 260 -6.15 23.22 -13.86
C ARG A 260 -5.70 24.01 -15.06
N ASP A 261 -5.99 23.49 -16.25
CA ASP A 261 -6.02 24.33 -17.43
C ASP A 261 -6.94 25.51 -17.09
N ASN A 262 -6.35 26.69 -16.93
CA ASN A 262 -7.08 27.94 -16.88
C ASN A 262 -7.42 28.24 -18.35
N PRO A 263 -8.68 28.12 -18.79
CA PRO A 263 -9.04 28.70 -20.08
C PRO A 263 -9.02 30.22 -19.88
N GLN A 264 -7.99 30.89 -20.40
CA GLN A 264 -8.09 32.29 -20.79
C GLN A 264 -8.59 32.37 -22.23
#